data_AF-A0A9D4DC21-F1
#
_entry.id   AF-A0A9D4DC21-F1
#
_cell.length_a   1.000
_cell.length_b   1.000
_cell.length_c   1.000
_cell.angle_alpha   90.00
_cell.angle_beta   90.00
_cell.angle_gamma   90.00
#
_symmetry.space_group_name_H-M   'P 1'
#
loop_
_entity.id
_entity.type
_entity.pdbx_description
1 polymer ?
#
loop_
_entity_poly.entity_id
_entity_poly.type
_entity_poly.pdbx_seq_one_letter_code
_entity_poly.pdbx_strand_id
1 'polypeptide(L)'
;MKQRQNIVRMWLLKNRLPVEITGANEEFLTIADALVIQPPYGAGNCVSTNEIILGKIQGLIKTCLLTSKNGRLLSEVYKVGL
;
A
#
# COMPACT_ATOMS: atom_id res chain seq x y z
N MET A 1 1.54 9.63 -11.90
CA MET A 1 0.55 8.66 -11.38
C MET A 1 1.17 7.32 -10.98
N LYS A 2 1.94 6.63 -11.86
CA LYS A 2 2.51 5.28 -11.59
C LYS A 2 3.50 5.19 -10.41
N GLN A 3 4.23 6.25 -10.09
CA GLN A 3 5.21 6.23 -9.00
C GLN A 3 4.58 5.92 -7.64
N ARG A 4 3.42 6.52 -7.33
CA ARG A 4 2.73 6.29 -6.06
C ARG A 4 2.14 4.89 -5.97
N GLN A 5 1.58 4.39 -7.08
CA GLN A 5 1.13 3.01 -7.19
C GLN A 5 2.27 2.03 -6.88
N ASN A 6 3.45 2.24 -7.47
CA ASN A 6 4.62 1.39 -7.20
C ASN A 6 5.12 1.47 -5.76
N ILE A 7 5.17 2.67 -5.16
CA ILE A 7 5.56 2.84 -3.75
C ILE A 7 4.60 2.06 -2.83
N VAL A 8 3.29 2.22 -3.02
CA VAL A 8 2.27 1.54 -2.23
C VAL A 8 2.36 0.02 -2.44
N ARG A 9 2.48 -0.44 -3.69
CA ARG A 9 2.64 -1.85 -4.03
C ARG A 9 3.86 -2.46 -3.34
N MET A 10 5.03 -1.83 -3.46
CA MET A 10 6.27 -2.30 -2.81
C MET A 10 6.13 -2.35 -1.29
N TRP A 11 5.46 -1.37 -0.69
CA TRP A 11 5.22 -1.36 0.75
C TRP A 11 4.34 -2.52 1.20
N LEU A 12 3.26 -2.80 0.47
CA LEU A 12 2.37 -3.92 0.77
C LEU A 12 3.09 -5.26 0.63
N LEU A 13 3.87 -5.45 -0.44
CA LEU A 13 4.72 -6.63 -0.63
C LEU A 13 5.73 -6.80 0.53
N LYS A 14 6.35 -5.70 0.98
CA LYS A 14 7.26 -5.73 2.14
C LYS A 14 6.56 -6.15 3.43
N ASN A 15 5.27 -5.83 3.57
CA ASN A 15 4.42 -6.27 4.68
C ASN A 15 3.84 -7.68 4.45
N ARG A 16 4.36 -8.44 3.45
CA ARG A 16 3.94 -9.80 3.09
C ARG A 16 2.46 -9.90 2.69
N LEU A 17 1.91 -8.82 2.15
CA LEU A 17 0.56 -8.81 1.60
C LEU A 17 0.62 -9.19 0.11
N PRO A 18 -0.17 -10.18 -0.33
CA PRO A 18 -0.25 -10.54 -1.74
C PRO A 18 -1.01 -9.44 -2.48
N VAL A 19 -0.30 -8.62 -3.26
CA VAL A 19 -0.88 -7.50 -4.00
C VAL A 19 -0.70 -7.68 -5.51
N GLU A 20 -1.79 -7.49 -6.22
CA GLU A 20 -1.87 -7.59 -7.67
C GLU A 20 -2.30 -6.26 -8.28
N ILE A 21 -1.89 -6.04 -9.53
CA ILE A 21 -2.37 -4.90 -10.31
C ILE A 21 -3.57 -5.39 -11.12
N THR A 22 -4.69 -4.70 -10.97
CA THR A 22 -5.98 -5.08 -11.57
C THR A 22 -6.65 -3.86 -12.20
N GLY A 23 -7.79 -4.08 -12.88
CA GLY A 23 -8.51 -3.05 -13.63
C GLY A 23 -8.17 -3.05 -15.12
N ALA A 24 -9.05 -2.48 -15.93
CA ALA A 24 -8.91 -2.46 -17.39
C ALA A 24 -7.69 -1.66 -17.86
N ASN A 25 -7.23 -0.70 -17.04
CA ASN A 25 -6.08 0.15 -17.30
C ASN A 25 -4.96 -0.06 -16.28
N GLU A 26 -4.95 -1.21 -15.58
CA GLU A 26 -3.95 -1.53 -14.54
C GLU A 26 -3.88 -0.45 -13.43
N GLU A 27 -5.03 0.15 -13.09
CA GLU A 27 -5.13 1.30 -12.18
C GLU A 27 -5.40 0.92 -10.72
N PHE A 28 -5.76 -0.32 -10.44
CA PHE A 28 -6.11 -0.77 -9.09
C PHE A 28 -5.04 -1.68 -8.49
N LEU A 29 -4.93 -1.63 -7.16
CA LEU A 29 -4.16 -2.63 -6.41
C LEU A 29 -5.14 -3.49 -5.62
N THR A 30 -5.20 -4.78 -5.92
CA THR A 30 -6.04 -5.75 -5.21
C THR A 30 -5.19 -6.55 -4.23
N ILE A 31 -5.70 -6.78 -3.02
CA ILE A 31 -5.06 -7.60 -1.99
C ILE A 31 -5.94 -8.82 -1.70
N ALA A 32 -5.46 -10.01 -2.09
CA ALA A 32 -6.13 -11.30 -1.85
C ALA A 32 -7.65 -11.31 -2.13
N ASP A 33 -8.10 -10.59 -3.17
CA ASP A 33 -9.52 -10.35 -3.50
C ASP A 33 -10.39 -9.74 -2.38
N ALA A 34 -9.79 -9.40 -1.24
CA ALA A 34 -10.48 -8.90 -0.06
C ALA A 34 -10.51 -7.37 -0.02
N LEU A 35 -9.57 -6.69 -0.68
CA LEU A 35 -9.48 -5.23 -0.66
C LEU A 35 -8.93 -4.70 -1.98
N VAL A 36 -9.52 -3.60 -2.44
CA VAL A 36 -9.09 -2.86 -3.64
C VAL A 36 -8.63 -1.45 -3.22
N ILE A 37 -7.49 -1.01 -3.75
CA ILE A 37 -6.98 0.36 -3.56
C ILE A 37 -7.06 1.08 -4.90
N GLN A 38 -7.79 2.19 -4.91
CA GLN A 38 -8.02 3.00 -6.10
C GLN A 38 -7.09 4.23 -6.12
N PRO A 39 -6.83 4.82 -7.29
CA PRO A 39 -6.19 6.12 -7.38
C PRO A 39 -6.96 7.16 -6.53
N PRO A 40 -6.27 8.12 -5.88
CA PRO A 40 -4.83 8.40 -5.90
C PRO A 40 -3.98 7.56 -4.91
N TYR A 41 -4.37 6.34 -4.56
CA TYR A 41 -3.61 5.42 -3.68
C TYR A 41 -3.34 6.04 -2.30
N GLY A 42 -4.41 6.40 -1.63
CA GLY A 42 -4.42 6.99 -0.30
C GLY A 42 -5.18 6.08 0.64
N ALA A 43 -5.03 6.30 1.95
CA ALA A 43 -5.75 5.50 2.94
C ALA A 43 -7.28 5.64 2.82
N GLY A 44 -7.80 6.78 2.34
CA GLY A 44 -9.23 6.94 2.07
C GLY A 44 -9.72 6.22 0.81
N ASN A 45 -8.81 5.72 -0.04
CA ASN A 45 -9.15 5.14 -1.35
C ASN A 45 -9.09 3.60 -1.32
N CYS A 46 -9.26 3.01 -0.14
CA CYS A 46 -9.34 1.58 0.04
C CYS A 46 -10.82 1.17 0.12
N VAL A 47 -11.18 0.09 -0.56
CA VAL A 47 -12.53 -0.46 -0.59
C VAL A 47 -12.45 -1.94 -0.21
N SER A 48 -13.22 -2.33 0.82
CA SER A 48 -13.35 -3.71 1.27
C SER A 48 -14.69 -3.88 1.95
N THR A 49 -15.29 -5.07 1.85
CA THR A 49 -16.48 -5.45 2.61
C THR A 49 -16.15 -5.85 4.05
N ASN A 50 -14.86 -5.98 4.39
CA ASN A 50 -14.39 -6.31 5.73
C ASN A 50 -13.72 -5.09 6.37
N GLU A 51 -14.44 -4.45 7.30
CA GLU A 51 -13.97 -3.22 7.97
C GLU A 51 -12.68 -3.42 8.79
N ILE A 52 -12.45 -4.64 9.32
CA ILE A 52 -11.23 -4.96 10.08
C ILE A 52 -10.03 -4.96 9.13
N ILE A 53 -10.15 -5.60 7.97
CA ILE A 53 -9.11 -5.61 6.93
C ILE A 53 -8.89 -4.19 6.41
N LEU A 54 -9.98 -3.47 6.15
CA LEU A 54 -9.94 -2.08 5.69
C LEU A 54 -9.11 -1.22 6.64
N GLY A 55 -9.45 -1.18 7.93
CA GLY A 55 -8.72 -0.37 8.92
C GLY A 55 -7.24 -0.72 9.00
N LYS A 56 -6.88 -2.01 8.96
CA LYS A 56 -5.48 -2.47 8.94
C LYS A 56 -4.72 -1.96 7.72
N ILE A 57 -5.28 -2.13 6.51
CA ILE A 57 -4.61 -1.70 5.28
C ILE A 57 -4.52 -0.17 5.20
N GLN A 58 -5.57 0.55 5.61
CA GLN A 58 -5.53 2.00 5.69
C GLN A 58 -4.42 2.50 6.63
N GLY A 59 -4.21 1.81 7.76
CA GLY A 59 -3.08 2.07 8.67
C GLY A 59 -1.73 1.86 7.99
N LEU A 60 -1.54 0.74 7.29
CA LEU A 60 -0.30 0.46 6.55
C LEU A 60 0.00 1.52 5.49
N ILE A 61 -1.01 1.98 4.74
CA ILE A 61 -0.85 3.02 3.73
C ILE A 61 -0.51 4.37 4.36
N LYS A 62 -1.13 4.74 5.50
CA LYS A 62 -0.76 5.96 6.23
C LYS A 62 0.72 5.94 6.61
N THR A 63 1.21 4.83 7.16
CA THR A 63 2.63 4.67 7.52
C THR A 63 3.54 4.78 6.30
N CYS A 64 3.18 4.15 5.18
CA CYS A 64 3.92 4.26 3.91
C CYS A 64 4.13 5.72 3.48
N LEU A 65 3.05 6.50 3.50
CA LEU A 65 3.05 7.89 3.04
C LEU A 65 3.82 8.81 4.00
N LEU A 66 3.82 8.51 5.30
CA LEU A 66 4.63 9.23 6.28
C LEU A 66 6.12 8.96 6.06
N THR A 67 6.50 7.70 5.77
CA THR A 67 7.90 7.37 5.50
C THR A 67 8.41 7.99 4.19
N SER A 68 7.57 8.05 3.15
CA SER A 68 7.94 8.71 1.88
C SER A 68 8.09 10.24 2.01
N LYS A 69 7.35 10.90 2.91
CA LYS A 69 7.43 12.36 3.10
C LYS A 69 8.68 12.80 3.87
N ASN A 70 9.24 11.93 4.70
CA ASN A 70 10.38 12.25 5.57
C ASN A 70 11.75 11.92 4.96
N GLY A 71 11.84 11.70 3.64
CA GLY A 71 13.11 11.48 2.92
C GLY A 71 13.85 10.18 3.24
N ARG A 72 13.37 9.36 4.19
CA ARG A 72 13.97 8.07 4.53
C ARG A 72 13.39 6.97 3.65
N LEU A 73 14.16 6.55 2.65
CA LEU A 73 13.90 5.29 1.98
C LEU A 73 13.92 4.15 3.02
N LEU A 74 12.93 3.26 2.89
CA LEU A 74 12.69 2.13 3.78
C LEU A 74 13.82 1.09 3.88
N SER A 75 14.93 1.31 3.17
CA SER A 75 16.18 0.57 3.29
C SER A 75 16.98 0.95 4.55
N GLU A 76 16.83 2.16 5.09
CA GLU A 76 17.63 2.61 6.25
C GLU A 76 17.02 2.21 7.60
N VAL A 77 15.69 2.19 7.72
CA VAL A 77 15.00 1.89 8.99
C VAL A 77 15.17 0.42 9.42
N TYR A 78 15.55 -0.47 8.50
CA TYR A 78 15.77 -1.90 8.77
C TYR A 78 17.24 -2.34 8.77
N LYS A 79 18.21 -1.41 8.64
CA LYS A 79 19.65 -1.74 8.74
C LYS A 79 20.20 -1.72 10.17
N VAL A 80 19.40 -1.32 11.16
CA VAL A 80 19.77 -1.35 12.59
C VAL A 80 19.00 -2.50 13.24
N GLY A 81 19.46 -3.73 13.04
CA GLY A 81 18.76 -4.92 13.53
C GLY A 81 19.41 -6.25 13.18
N LEU A 82 20.74 -6.26 12.95
CA LEU A 82 21.60 -7.45 12.96
C LEU A 82 22.86 -7.11 13.76
#